data_AF-Q060X2-F1
#
_entry.id   AF-Q060X2-F1
#
_cell.length_a   1.000
_cell.length_b   1.000
_cell.length_c   1.000
_cell.angle_alpha   90.00
_cell.angle_beta   90.00
_cell.angle_gamma   90.00
#
_symmetry.space_group_name_H-M   'P 1'
#
loop_
_entity.id
_entity.type
_entity.pdbx_description
1 polymer ?
#
loop_
_entity_poly.entity_id
_entity_poly.type
_entity_poly.pdbx_seq_one_letter_code
_entity_poly.pdbx_strand_id
1 'polypeptide(L)' 'MIQPNTKSKIIDIYLASITSRKITHKSHLSVLKLCQSADRSEKKLIKHLEAKIKNGTIQVKEEDA' A
#
# COMPACT_ATOMS: atom_id res chain seq x y z
N MET A 1 -8.17 20.42 -15.86
CA MET A 1 -7.13 19.43 -15.53
C MET A 1 -7.50 18.82 -14.19
N ILE A 2 -7.97 17.58 -14.16
CA ILE A 2 -8.31 16.88 -12.91
C ILE A 2 -6.98 16.50 -12.26
N GLN A 3 -6.63 17.15 -11.15
CA GLN A 3 -5.50 16.71 -10.35
C GLN A 3 -5.71 15.24 -10.01
N PRO A 4 -4.74 14.35 -10.28
CA PRO A 4 -4.86 12.96 -9.89
C PRO A 4 -4.96 12.91 -8.38
N ASN A 5 -6.16 12.58 -7.89
CA ASN A 5 -6.48 12.55 -6.48
C ASN A 5 -5.47 11.63 -5.79
N THR A 6 -4.64 12.16 -4.90
CA THR A 6 -3.52 11.43 -4.28
C THR A 6 -3.99 10.18 -3.56
N LYS A 7 -5.26 10.17 -3.11
CA LYS A 7 -5.98 9.01 -2.56
C LYS A 7 -6.11 7.83 -3.55
N SER A 8 -6.45 8.09 -4.82
CA SER A 8 -6.58 7.04 -5.84
C SER A 8 -5.25 6.35 -6.13
N LYS A 9 -4.16 7.11 -6.23
CA LYS A 9 -2.82 6.54 -6.52
C LYS A 9 -2.37 5.52 -5.47
N ILE A 10 -2.76 5.70 -4.21
CA ILE A 10 -2.38 4.78 -3.12
C ILE A 10 -3.12 3.47 -3.23
N ILE A 11 -4.43 3.54 -3.53
CA ILE A 11 -5.27 2.37 -3.78
C ILE A 11 -4.73 1.59 -4.98
N ASP A 12 -4.29 2.28 -6.04
CA ASP A 12 -3.67 1.65 -7.22
C ASP A 12 -2.34 0.96 -6.88
N ILE A 13 -1.47 1.61 -6.09
CA ILE A 13 -0.22 1.00 -5.60
C ILE A 13 -0.52 -0.24 -4.74
N TYR A 14 -1.57 -0.18 -3.93
CA TYR A 14 -1.99 -1.29 -3.06
C TYR A 14 -2.60 -2.46 -3.86
N LEU A 15 -3.47 -2.17 -4.83
CA LEU A 15 -4.02 -3.16 -5.74
C LEU A 15 -2.93 -3.83 -6.57
N ALA A 16 -1.98 -3.05 -7.10
CA ALA A 16 -0.81 -3.59 -7.80
C ALA A 16 0.03 -4.51 -6.90
N SER A 17 0.12 -4.20 -5.60
CA SER A 17 0.84 -5.03 -4.62
C SER A 17 0.13 -6.36 -4.33
N ILE A 18 -1.20 -6.38 -4.31
CA ILE A 18 -1.99 -7.62 -4.18
C ILE A 18 -1.76 -8.53 -5.39
N THR A 19 -1.71 -7.95 -6.60
CA THR A 19 -1.54 -8.71 -7.84
C THR A 19 -0.09 -9.18 -8.04
N SER A 20 0.89 -8.34 -7.73
CA SER A 20 2.33 -8.62 -7.93
C SER A 20 2.97 -9.43 -6.78
N ARG A 21 2.26 -9.59 -5.65
CA ARG A 21 2.75 -10.21 -4.39
C ARG A 21 4.06 -9.61 -3.86
N LYS A 22 4.40 -8.42 -4.33
CA LYS A 22 5.64 -7.69 -4.02
C LYS A 22 5.30 -6.22 -3.90
N ILE A 23 5.77 -5.58 -2.83
CA ILE A 23 5.66 -4.14 -2.61
C ILE A 23 7.04 -3.58 -2.31
N THR A 24 7.35 -2.38 -2.81
CA THR A 24 8.62 -1.72 -2.45
C THR A 24 8.51 -1.08 -1.07
N HIS A 25 9.63 -1.02 -0.34
CA HIS A 25 9.67 -0.43 0.99
C HIS A 25 9.18 1.03 1.01
N LYS A 26 9.52 1.81 -0.02
CA LYS A 26 9.03 3.19 -0.22
C LYS A 26 7.51 3.27 -0.36
N SER A 27 6.91 2.36 -1.12
CA SER A 27 5.46 2.27 -1.29
C SER A 27 4.78 1.87 0.02
N HIS A 28 5.35 0.90 0.74
CA HIS A 28 4.85 0.47 2.04
C HIS A 28 4.84 1.61 3.07
N LEU A 29 5.95 2.33 3.20
CA LEU A 29 6.07 3.51 4.08
C LEU A 29 5.10 4.63 3.69
N SER A 30 4.92 4.87 2.40
CA SER A 30 3.97 5.89 1.91
C SER A 30 2.55 5.55 2.35
N VAL A 31 2.16 4.29 2.26
CA VAL A 31 0.82 3.86 2.69
C VAL A 31 0.66 3.92 4.20
N LEU A 32 1.67 3.55 4.97
CA LEU A 32 1.62 3.68 6.44
C LEU A 32 1.40 5.13 6.89
N LYS A 33 2.08 6.09 6.25
CA LYS A 33 1.88 7.53 6.51
C LYS A 33 0.45 7.96 6.18
N LEU A 34 -0.09 7.47 5.08
CA LEU A 34 -1.44 7.83 4.62
C LEU A 34 -2.54 7.13 5.41
N CYS A 35 -2.26 5.98 6.04
CA CYS A 35 -3.17 5.30 6.97
C CYS A 35 -3.65 6.22 8.11
N GLN A 36 -2.82 7.18 8.52
CA GLN A 36 -3.18 8.14 9.58
C GLN A 36 -4.34 9.05 9.16
N SER A 37 -4.39 9.47 7.89
CA SER A 37 -5.43 10.32 7.31
C SER A 37 -6.48 9.56 6.49
N ALA A 38 -6.37 8.23 6.42
CA ALA A 38 -7.23 7.35 5.65
C ALA A 38 -8.61 7.14 6.28
N ASP A 39 -9.60 6.98 5.42
CA ASP A 39 -10.98 6.64 5.82
C ASP A 39 -11.14 5.14 6.13
N ARG A 40 -12.30 4.75 6.69
CA ARG A 40 -12.50 3.42 7.30
C ARG A 40 -12.28 2.26 6.30
N SER A 41 -12.65 2.47 5.04
CA SER A 41 -12.50 1.49 3.96
C SER A 41 -11.02 1.29 3.59
N GLU A 42 -10.27 2.38 3.46
CA GLU A 42 -8.83 2.37 3.20
C GLU A 42 -8.07 1.70 4.36
N LYS A 43 -8.40 2.03 5.61
CA LYS A 43 -7.81 1.38 6.80
C LYS A 43 -8.03 -0.15 6.82
N LYS A 44 -9.18 -0.63 6.36
CA LYS A 44 -9.47 -2.06 6.27
C LYS A 44 -8.59 -2.76 5.22
N LEU A 45 -8.37 -2.09 4.08
CA LEU A 45 -7.46 -2.53 3.02
C LEU A 45 -6.00 -2.58 3.51
N ILE A 46 -5.56 -1.54 4.22
CA ILE A 46 -4.22 -1.45 4.83
C ILE A 46 -3.98 -2.60 5.79
N LYS A 47 -4.89 -2.83 6.75
CA LYS A 47 -4.81 -3.96 7.69
C LYS A 47 -4.76 -5.32 6.98
N HIS A 48 -5.58 -5.51 5.94
CA HIS A 48 -5.58 -6.77 5.19
C HIS A 48 -4.23 -7.03 4.52
N LEU A 49 -3.59 -5.98 4.01
CA LEU A 49 -2.30 -6.09 3.32
C LEU A 49 -1.14 -6.26 4.32
N GLU A 50 -1.17 -5.58 5.46
CA GLU A 50 -0.25 -5.86 6.57
C GLU A 50 -0.33 -7.31 7.05
N ALA A 51 -1.54 -7.86 7.16
CA ALA A 51 -1.71 -9.28 7.51
C ALA A 51 -1.07 -10.20 6.46
N LYS A 52 -1.20 -9.88 5.16
CA LYS A 52 -0.54 -10.63 4.07
C LYS A 52 0.98 -10.49 4.08
N ILE A 53 1.51 -9.31 4.45
CA ILE A 53 2.96 -9.10 4.62
C ILE A 53 3.46 -9.92 5.81
N LYS A 54 2.79 -9.84 6.96
CA LYS A 54 3.14 -10.60 8.18
C LYS A 54 3.08 -12.11 7.96
N ASN A 55 2.12 -12.58 7.16
CA ASN A 55 2.00 -13.98 6.79
C ASN A 55 2.98 -14.39 5.66
N GLY A 56 3.84 -13.49 5.19
CA GLY A 56 4.80 -13.75 4.11
C GLY A 56 4.19 -13.96 2.72
N THR A 57 2.88 -13.72 2.56
CA THR A 57 2.18 -13.80 1.26
C THR A 57 2.60 -12.69 0.31
N ILE A 58 2.90 -11.51 0.88
CA ILE A 58 3.45 -10.37 0.15
C ILE A 58 4.84 -10.08 0.72
N GLN A 59 5.86 -10.04 -0.13
CA GLN A 59 7.19 -9.64 0.29
C GLN A 59 7.35 -8.13 0.13
N VAL A 60 7.87 -7.48 1.17
CA VAL A 60 8.35 -6.10 1.09
C VAL A 60 9.79 -6.17 0.60
N LYS A 61 10.04 -5.69 -0.63
CA LYS A 61 11.39 -5.56 -1.16
C LYS A 61 11.98 -4.25 -0.68
N GLU A 62 13.15 -4.31 -0.06
CA GLU A 62 14.05 -3.16 -0.01
C GLU A 62 14.52 -2.92 -1.45
N GLU A 63 14.37 -1.69 -1.93
CA GLU A 63 15.05 -1.26 -3.15
C GLU A 63 16.48 -0.94 -2.74
N ASP A 64 17.45 -1.65 -3.32
CA ASP A 64 18.87 -1.26 -3.26
C ASP A 64 18.99 0.21 -3.70
N ALA A 65 19.68 0.99 -2.86
CA ALA A 65 19.83 2.44 -2.98
C ALA A 65 20.55 2.86 -4.26
#